data_AF-A0A9D8QT72-F1
#
_entry.id   AF-A0A9D8QT72-F1
#
_cell.length_a   1.000
_cell.length_b   1.000
_cell.length_c   1.000
_cell.angle_alpha   90.00
_cell.angle_beta   90.00
_cell.angle_gamma   90.00
#
_symmetry.space_group_name_H-M   'P 1'
#
loop_
_entity.id
_entity.type
_entity.pdbx_description
1 polymer ?
#
loop_
_entity_poly.entity_id
_entity_poly.type
_entity_poly.pdbx_seq_one_letter_code
_entity_poly.pdbx_strand_id
1 'polypeptide(L)'
;CVGGVQKTAWNEGEVKLYSKLSSIRVPTRTWVILDEREDSINDSVFIVDMTNIKDPNYSNFLVVDWPATYHGNAGGFSFADGHSEIKKWQDSRTTPTIKTGALLDYSQSSPNNPDVKWMRERTVEPIQ
;
A
#
# COMPACT_ATOMS: atom_id res chain seq x y z
N CYS A 1 -8.42 1.76 6.69
CA CYS A 1 -8.29 0.38 6.17
C CYS A 1 -7.15 -0.36 6.87
N VAL A 2 -7.25 -1.68 7.02
CA VAL A 2 -6.17 -2.56 7.53
C VAL A 2 -5.28 -3.00 6.37
N GLY A 3 -3.99 -3.21 6.59
CA GLY A 3 -3.09 -3.58 5.51
C GLY A 3 -3.30 -4.97 4.91
N GLY A 4 -3.19 -5.03 3.59
CA GLY A 4 -3.26 -6.24 2.79
C GLY A 4 -2.32 -6.22 1.59
N VAL A 5 -2.17 -7.40 0.98
CA VAL A 5 -1.38 -7.60 -0.25
C VAL A 5 -2.27 -8.16 -1.35
N GLN A 6 -1.89 -7.99 -2.61
CA GLN A 6 -2.71 -8.44 -3.75
C GLN A 6 -2.76 -9.97 -3.86
N LYS A 7 -3.95 -10.55 -4.11
CA LYS A 7 -4.25 -12.02 -4.15
C LYS A 7 -3.23 -12.87 -4.92
N THR A 8 -2.72 -12.38 -6.05
CA THR A 8 -1.73 -13.08 -6.87
C THR A 8 -0.43 -13.35 -6.11
N ALA A 9 0.07 -12.37 -5.36
CA ALA A 9 1.27 -12.54 -4.53
C ALA A 9 1.09 -13.60 -3.42
N TRP A 10 -0.15 -13.80 -2.92
CA TRP A 10 -0.46 -14.87 -1.96
C TRP A 10 -0.33 -16.25 -2.59
N ASN A 11 -0.81 -16.40 -3.82
CA ASN A 11 -0.88 -17.68 -4.52
C ASN A 11 0.48 -18.10 -5.10
N GLU A 12 1.32 -17.14 -5.45
CA GLU A 12 2.63 -17.37 -6.05
C GLU A 12 3.74 -17.58 -5.00
N GLY A 13 3.45 -17.34 -3.71
CA GLY A 13 4.43 -17.53 -2.65
C GLY A 13 5.61 -16.56 -2.73
N GLU A 14 5.44 -15.39 -3.35
CA GLU A 14 6.51 -14.40 -3.47
C GLU A 14 6.78 -13.64 -2.16
N VAL A 15 5.77 -13.59 -1.28
CA VAL A 15 5.79 -12.79 -0.05
C VAL A 15 5.42 -13.61 1.18
N LYS A 16 5.98 -13.21 2.33
CA LYS A 16 5.62 -13.82 3.61
C LYS A 16 4.42 -13.12 4.25
N LEU A 17 3.39 -13.89 4.55
CA LEU A 17 2.16 -13.40 5.18
C LEU A 17 2.24 -13.50 6.70
N TYR A 18 1.70 -12.48 7.39
CA TYR A 18 1.69 -12.43 8.84
C TYR A 18 0.31 -12.75 9.40
N SER A 19 0.11 -14.00 9.81
CA SER A 19 -1.12 -14.43 10.50
C SER A 19 -1.07 -14.25 12.02
N LYS A 20 0.10 -13.91 12.57
CA LYS A 20 0.31 -13.67 14.01
C LYS A 20 1.27 -12.50 14.18
N LEU A 21 1.10 -11.72 15.25
CA LEU A 21 2.03 -10.63 15.58
C LEU A 21 3.48 -11.13 15.68
N SER A 22 3.69 -12.32 16.27
CA SER A 22 5.01 -12.92 16.43
C SER A 22 5.68 -13.35 15.12
N SER A 23 4.98 -13.32 13.98
CA SER A 23 5.58 -13.64 12.67
C SER A 23 6.10 -12.41 11.92
N ILE A 24 5.73 -11.20 12.36
CA ILE A 24 6.25 -9.93 11.85
C ILE A 24 7.73 -9.80 12.24
N ARG A 25 8.62 -9.70 11.25
CA ARG A 25 10.07 -9.66 11.50
C ARG A 25 10.60 -8.27 11.81
N VAL A 26 10.03 -7.24 11.20
CA VAL A 26 10.48 -5.84 11.38
C VAL A 26 9.31 -4.94 11.77
N PRO A 27 8.79 -5.02 13.02
CA PRO A 27 7.59 -4.30 13.44
C PRO A 27 7.66 -2.78 13.23
N THR A 28 8.84 -2.19 13.41
CA THR A 28 9.12 -0.76 13.20
C THR A 28 9.04 -0.33 11.73
N ARG A 29 8.94 -1.26 10.78
CA ARG A 29 8.79 -0.98 9.34
C ARG A 29 7.54 -1.59 8.75
N THR A 30 6.76 -2.36 9.51
CA THR A 30 5.53 -3.00 9.02
C THR A 30 4.32 -2.16 9.42
N TRP A 31 3.67 -1.55 8.44
CA TRP A 31 2.45 -0.79 8.70
C TRP A 31 1.24 -1.72 8.91
N VAL A 32 0.23 -1.23 9.62
CA VAL A 32 -0.98 -1.99 9.99
C VAL A 32 -2.25 -1.25 9.57
N ILE A 33 -2.31 0.06 9.80
CA ILE A 33 -3.49 0.90 9.49
C ILE A 33 -3.06 2.12 8.68
N LEU A 34 -3.88 2.45 7.70
CA LEU A 34 -3.79 3.58 6.78
C LEU A 34 -5.20 4.02 6.39
N ASP A 35 -5.38 5.31 6.12
CA ASP A 35 -6.62 5.86 5.58
C ASP A 35 -6.68 5.72 4.05
N GLU A 36 -7.83 5.27 3.56
CA GLU A 36 -8.16 5.28 2.15
C GLU A 36 -9.06 6.49 1.83
N ARG A 37 -8.98 6.99 0.60
CA ARG A 37 -9.83 8.10 0.14
C ARG A 37 -11.30 7.70 -0.02
N GLU A 38 -12.18 8.69 0.07
CA GLU A 38 -13.63 8.50 0.16
C GLU A 38 -14.28 8.03 -1.14
N ASP A 39 -13.68 8.36 -2.27
CA ASP A 39 -14.15 8.02 -3.61
C ASP A 39 -13.49 6.75 -4.17
N SER A 40 -12.69 6.02 -3.38
CA SER A 40 -12.20 4.69 -3.77
C SER A 40 -12.55 3.57 -2.79
N ILE A 41 -12.95 3.91 -1.55
CA ILE A 41 -13.20 2.92 -0.51
C ILE A 41 -14.18 1.85 -0.99
N ASN A 42 -13.65 0.63 -1.10
CA ASN A 42 -14.37 -0.52 -1.63
C ASN A 42 -14.55 -1.62 -0.56
N ASP A 43 -13.55 -1.81 0.28
CA ASP A 43 -13.42 -2.86 1.28
C ASP A 43 -12.82 -2.30 2.60
N SER A 44 -12.75 -3.14 3.62
CA SER A 44 -12.13 -2.79 4.92
C SER A 44 -10.60 -2.93 4.94
N VAL A 45 -9.99 -3.28 3.79
CA VAL A 45 -8.57 -3.62 3.63
C VAL A 45 -7.96 -2.71 2.57
N PHE A 46 -6.72 -2.29 2.76
CA PHE A 46 -5.94 -1.54 1.78
C PHE A 46 -4.88 -2.44 1.17
N ILE A 47 -4.96 -2.65 -0.13
CA ILE A 47 -4.11 -3.51 -0.92
C ILE A 47 -2.96 -2.70 -1.50
N VAL A 48 -1.75 -3.16 -1.17
CA VAL A 48 -0.55 -2.76 -1.91
C VAL A 48 -0.27 -3.84 -2.95
N ASP A 49 -0.07 -3.41 -4.20
CA ASP A 49 0.42 -4.30 -5.25
C ASP A 49 1.78 -4.85 -4.80
N MET A 50 1.88 -6.16 -4.61
CA MET A 50 3.12 -6.86 -4.26
C MET A 50 3.55 -7.81 -5.40
N THR A 51 2.93 -7.72 -6.57
CA THR A 51 3.28 -8.58 -7.70
C THR A 51 4.65 -8.21 -8.25
N ASN A 52 5.36 -9.21 -8.79
CA ASN A 52 6.70 -9.03 -9.33
C ASN A 52 7.62 -8.32 -8.32
N ILE A 53 7.55 -8.69 -7.03
CA ILE A 53 8.27 -7.99 -5.96
C ILE A 53 9.80 -7.97 -6.17
N LYS A 54 10.29 -8.92 -6.98
CA LYS A 54 11.70 -9.07 -7.37
C LYS A 54 12.10 -8.25 -8.60
N ASP A 55 11.18 -7.53 -9.27
CA ASP A 55 11.51 -6.64 -10.40
C ASP A 55 12.39 -5.48 -9.90
N PRO A 56 13.68 -5.41 -10.29
CA PRO A 56 14.57 -4.35 -9.84
C PRO A 56 14.20 -2.98 -10.40
N ASN A 57 13.43 -2.94 -11.49
CA ASN A 57 13.11 -1.72 -12.21
C ASN A 57 11.78 -1.12 -11.79
N TYR A 58 10.96 -1.82 -11.00
CA TYR A 58 9.65 -1.34 -10.55
C TYR A 58 8.73 -0.91 -11.70
N SER A 59 8.86 -1.60 -12.83
CA SER A 59 8.33 -1.16 -14.12
C SER A 59 6.84 -1.44 -14.31
N ASN A 60 6.26 -2.31 -13.48
CA ASN A 60 4.87 -2.79 -13.62
C ASN A 60 4.00 -2.52 -12.40
N PHE A 61 4.30 -1.46 -11.65
CA PHE A 61 3.57 -1.11 -10.44
C PHE A 61 2.14 -0.67 -10.72
N LEU A 62 1.24 -1.07 -9.83
CA LEU A 62 -0.14 -0.58 -9.77
C LEU A 62 -0.38 0.22 -8.49
N VAL A 63 -1.22 1.25 -8.58
CA VAL A 63 -1.96 1.77 -7.44
C VAL A 63 -3.27 0.98 -7.39
N VAL A 64 -3.36 0.03 -6.46
CA VAL A 64 -4.54 -0.83 -6.31
C VAL A 64 -5.63 -0.07 -5.59
N ASP A 65 -5.39 0.23 -4.32
CA ASP A 65 -6.22 1.11 -3.52
C ASP A 65 -5.53 2.45 -3.34
N TRP A 66 -6.33 3.49 -3.11
CA TRP A 66 -5.85 4.87 -3.19
C TRP A 66 -5.73 5.49 -1.81
N PRO A 67 -4.53 5.91 -1.39
CA PRO A 67 -4.36 6.46 -0.06
C PRO A 67 -5.08 7.80 0.07
N ALA A 68 -5.52 8.10 1.29
CA ALA A 68 -6.03 9.43 1.63
C ALA A 68 -4.96 10.51 1.41
N THR A 69 -5.42 11.70 1.05
CA THR A 69 -4.56 12.87 0.74
C THR A 69 -4.91 14.10 1.57
N TYR A 70 -5.91 13.98 2.46
CA TYR A 70 -6.55 15.10 3.18
C TYR A 70 -5.57 15.88 4.07
N HIS A 71 -4.48 15.25 4.53
CA HIS A 71 -3.51 15.86 5.43
C HIS A 71 -2.32 16.47 4.67
N GLY A 72 -2.60 17.36 3.71
CA GLY A 72 -1.55 18.07 2.97
C GLY A 72 -0.81 17.22 1.95
N ASN A 73 -1.57 16.42 1.18
CA ASN A 73 -1.05 15.44 0.24
C ASN A 73 -0.22 14.35 0.92
N ALA A 74 -0.69 13.87 2.07
CA ALA A 74 -0.03 12.85 2.87
C ALA A 74 -1.04 11.88 3.48
N GLY A 75 -0.57 10.66 3.76
CA GLY A 75 -1.29 9.63 4.51
C GLY A 75 -0.63 9.35 5.86
N GLY A 76 -1.45 9.05 6.85
CA GLY A 76 -1.01 8.58 8.16
C GLY A 76 -0.89 7.07 8.19
N PHE A 77 0.21 6.56 8.73
CA PHE A 77 0.47 5.13 8.90
C PHE A 77 0.69 4.83 10.37
N SER A 78 0.06 3.77 10.87
CA SER A 78 0.40 3.16 12.16
C SER A 78 1.18 1.86 11.94
N PHE A 79 2.20 1.63 12.74
CA PHE A 79 3.12 0.50 12.59
C PHE A 79 2.94 -0.56 13.67
N ALA A 80 3.44 -1.76 13.40
CA ALA A 80 3.21 -2.93 14.24
C ALA A 80 3.90 -2.87 15.62
N ASP A 81 4.87 -1.97 15.83
CA ASP A 81 5.47 -1.65 17.13
C ASP A 81 4.72 -0.54 17.90
N GLY A 82 3.69 0.06 17.29
CA GLY A 82 2.82 1.07 17.91
C GLY A 82 3.17 2.53 17.60
N HIS A 83 4.20 2.84 16.81
CA HIS A 83 4.45 4.22 16.38
C HIS A 83 3.60 4.61 15.16
N SER A 84 3.68 5.89 14.78
CA SER A 84 3.03 6.41 13.58
C SER A 84 3.96 7.29 12.75
N GLU A 85 3.79 7.26 11.43
CA GLU A 85 4.49 8.14 10.49
C GLU A 85 3.48 8.87 9.59
N ILE A 86 3.85 10.06 9.13
CA ILE A 86 3.14 10.77 8.05
C ILE A 86 3.96 10.64 6.78
N LYS A 87 3.40 10.01 5.75
CA LYS A 87 4.04 9.90 4.43
C LYS A 87 3.44 10.94 3.48
N LYS A 88 4.23 11.95 3.13
CA LYS A 88 3.90 12.86 2.03
C LYS A 88 4.04 12.16 0.68
N TRP A 89 2.99 12.18 -0.11
CA TRP A 89 2.96 11.59 -1.45
C TRP A 89 3.77 12.42 -2.43
N GLN A 90 4.53 11.74 -3.28
CA GLN A 90 5.49 12.37 -4.19
C GLN A 90 5.05 12.27 -5.65
N ASP A 91 4.27 11.25 -6.00
CA ASP A 91 3.79 11.02 -7.36
C ASP A 91 2.35 11.50 -7.50
N SER A 92 2.07 12.32 -8.51
CA SER A 92 0.71 12.79 -8.79
C SER A 92 -0.24 11.66 -9.17
N ARG A 93 0.30 10.54 -9.67
CA ARG A 93 -0.46 9.30 -9.94
C ARG A 93 -0.85 8.54 -8.68
N THR A 94 -0.40 8.96 -7.49
CA THR A 94 -0.88 8.48 -6.19
C THR A 94 -2.02 9.35 -5.66
N THR A 95 -2.12 10.59 -6.14
CA THR A 95 -3.01 11.62 -5.59
C THR A 95 -3.85 12.32 -6.67
N PRO A 96 -4.59 11.58 -7.52
CA PRO A 96 -5.48 12.19 -8.49
C PRO A 96 -6.60 12.93 -7.78
N THR A 97 -7.21 13.90 -8.46
CA THR A 97 -8.33 14.69 -7.93
C THR A 97 -9.46 13.81 -7.40
N ILE A 98 -10.05 14.21 -6.28
CA ILE A 98 -11.23 13.56 -5.67
C ILE A 98 -12.47 13.77 -6.54
N LYS A 99 -13.20 12.69 -6.79
CA LYS A 99 -14.47 12.64 -7.51
C LYS A 99 -15.61 12.46 -6.51
N THR A 100 -16.17 13.55 -6.02
CA THR A 100 -17.30 13.48 -5.08
C THR A 100 -18.52 12.83 -5.72
N GLY A 101 -19.07 11.80 -5.07
CA GLY A 101 -20.29 11.11 -5.51
C GLY A 101 -20.10 10.09 -6.64
N ALA A 102 -18.85 9.78 -7.01
CA ALA A 102 -18.52 8.74 -7.96
C ALA A 102 -17.33 7.92 -7.45
N LEU A 103 -17.25 6.65 -7.85
CA LEU A 103 -16.10 5.81 -7.52
C LEU A 103 -14.97 6.02 -8.53
N LEU A 104 -13.73 6.00 -8.05
CA LEU A 104 -12.51 5.97 -8.83
C LEU A 104 -12.17 4.52 -9.19
N ASP A 105 -11.65 4.32 -10.39
CA ASP A 105 -11.19 3.00 -10.82
C ASP A 105 -9.98 2.56 -9.96
N TYR A 106 -10.01 1.33 -9.48
CA TYR A 106 -8.90 0.70 -8.77
C TYR A 106 -7.87 0.13 -9.74
N SER A 107 -6.72 -0.32 -9.23
CA SER A 107 -5.67 -1.01 -10.00
C SER A 107 -5.15 -0.24 -11.22
N GLN A 108 -4.82 1.03 -11.02
CA GLN A 108 -4.29 1.88 -12.09
C GLN A 108 -2.78 1.72 -12.27
N SER A 109 -2.33 1.65 -13.52
CA SER A 109 -0.92 1.55 -13.88
C SER A 109 -0.13 2.76 -13.39
N SER A 110 0.95 2.49 -12.66
CA SER A 110 1.81 3.50 -12.04
C SER A 110 3.28 3.07 -12.05
N PRO A 111 3.87 2.84 -13.24
CA PRO A 111 5.25 2.38 -13.37
C PRO A 111 6.22 3.33 -12.68
N ASN A 112 7.22 2.80 -11.99
CA ASN A 112 8.26 3.54 -11.27
C ASN A 112 7.73 4.49 -10.19
N ASN A 113 6.52 4.26 -9.66
CA ASN A 113 5.93 5.15 -8.64
C ASN A 113 6.67 5.00 -7.29
N PRO A 114 7.32 6.07 -6.77
CA PRO A 114 8.07 6.04 -5.51
C PRO A 114 7.18 5.83 -4.28
N ASP A 115 5.90 6.21 -4.33
CA ASP A 115 4.97 6.01 -3.22
C ASP A 115 4.55 4.54 -3.10
N VAL A 116 4.25 3.89 -4.23
CA VAL A 116 3.99 2.44 -4.26
C VAL A 116 5.21 1.67 -3.79
N LYS A 117 6.42 2.07 -4.23
CA LYS A 117 7.68 1.49 -3.73
C LYS A 117 7.80 1.61 -2.21
N TRP A 118 7.56 2.81 -1.68
CA TRP A 118 7.65 3.08 -0.25
C TRP A 118 6.68 2.22 0.58
N MET A 119 5.44 2.04 0.08
CA MET A 119 4.43 1.19 0.70
C MET A 119 4.85 -0.28 0.65
N ARG A 120 5.27 -0.79 -0.52
CA ARG A 120 5.75 -2.18 -0.70
C ARG A 120 6.84 -2.55 0.30
N GLU A 121 7.83 -1.68 0.48
CA GLU A 121 8.95 -1.86 1.43
C GLU A 121 8.52 -1.94 2.90
N ARG A 122 7.26 -1.62 3.20
CA ARG A 122 6.68 -1.56 4.55
C ARG A 122 5.46 -2.47 4.73
N THR A 123 5.02 -3.18 3.70
CA THR A 123 3.86 -4.08 3.80
C THR A 123 4.29 -5.47 4.27
N VAL A 124 5.12 -6.16 3.49
CA VAL A 124 5.63 -7.50 3.79
C VAL A 124 6.99 -7.71 3.14
N GLU A 125 7.78 -8.64 3.68
CA GLU A 125 9.06 -8.99 3.08
C GLU A 125 8.89 -10.00 1.92
N PRO A 126 9.72 -9.91 0.87
CA PRO A 126 9.87 -10.98 -0.11
C PRO A 126 10.36 -12.27 0.56
N ILE A 127 9.95 -13.42 0.05
CA ILE A 127 10.57 -14.70 0.41
C ILE A 127 11.95 -14.78 -0.27
N GLN A 128 12.96 -15.14 0.53
CA GLN A 128 14.33 -15.44 0.06
C GLN A 128 14.35 -16.61 -0.92
#